data_AF-A0A3M1F3S2-F1
#
_entry.id   AF-A0A3M1F3S2-F1
#
_cell.length_a   1.000
_cell.length_b   1.000
_cell.length_c   1.000
_cell.angle_alpha   90.00
_cell.angle_beta   90.00
_cell.angle_gamma   90.00
#
_symmetry.space_group_name_H-M   'P 1'
#
loop_
_entity.id
_entity.type
_entity.pdbx_description
1 polymer ?
#
loop_
_entity_poly.entity_id
_entity_poly.type
_entity_poly.pdbx_seq_one_letter_code
_entity_poly.pdbx_strand_id
1 'polypeptide(L)'
;MNETEFPYWNQKERVLEKPSIRKKAENIVKYGLVRKSPISTSTRRVYTILPKKGYNKRAKHVEHNVLEGTWNCDCQGFAKNGNCSHVLACKIFEEERMNWRESE
;
A
#
# COMPACT_ATOMS: atom_id res chain seq x y z
N MET A 1 27.27 47.88 9.69
CA MET A 1 26.13 48.04 8.78
C MET A 1 26.28 46.95 7.73
N ASN A 2 25.96 45.70 8.08
CA ASN A 2 24.63 45.05 8.03
C ASN A 2 24.19 44.79 6.58
N GLU A 3 24.36 43.54 6.15
CA GLU A 3 23.29 42.57 5.80
C GLU A 3 22.86 42.72 4.33
N THR A 4 23.13 41.76 3.45
CA THR A 4 22.35 40.51 3.43
C THR A 4 23.08 39.44 2.62
N GLU A 5 23.74 38.52 3.32
CA GLU A 5 24.01 37.19 2.76
C GLU A 5 22.68 36.45 2.71
N PHE A 6 22.15 36.23 1.51
CA PHE A 6 20.98 35.37 1.32
C PHE A 6 21.33 33.97 1.84
N PRO A 7 20.51 33.37 2.73
CA PRO A 7 20.79 32.03 3.23
C PRO A 7 20.81 31.06 2.05
N TYR A 8 22.00 30.51 1.80
CA TYR A 8 22.24 29.37 0.93
C TYR A 8 21.31 28.24 1.37
N TRP A 9 20.27 27.98 0.57
CA TRP A 9 19.34 26.87 0.81
C TRP A 9 20.13 25.56 0.75
N ASN A 10 20.55 25.10 1.93
CA ASN A 10 21.24 23.84 2.11
C ASN A 10 20.24 22.73 1.81
N GLN A 11 20.33 22.15 0.61
CA GLN A 11 19.52 21.06 0.05
C GLN A 11 19.51 19.76 0.90
N LYS A 12 20.08 19.81 2.11
CA LYS A 12 20.05 18.80 3.17
C LYS A 12 18.86 18.96 4.12
N GLU A 13 17.81 19.68 3.74
CA GLU A 13 16.51 19.45 4.34
C GLU A 13 16.17 17.98 4.12
N ARG A 14 16.16 17.23 5.21
CA ARG A 14 15.74 15.83 5.28
C ARG A 14 14.55 15.62 4.37
N VAL A 15 14.80 15.15 3.15
CA VAL A 15 13.79 14.49 2.36
C VAL A 15 13.45 13.31 3.25
N LEU A 16 12.37 13.43 4.01
CA LEU A 16 11.75 12.31 4.70
C LEU A 16 11.59 11.26 3.61
N GLU A 17 12.52 10.31 3.53
CA GLU A 17 12.55 9.30 2.50
C GLU A 17 11.16 8.69 2.52
N LYS A 18 10.38 8.98 1.47
CA LYS A 18 9.00 8.52 1.40
C LYS A 18 9.12 7.01 1.57
N PRO A 19 8.53 6.41 2.63
CA PRO A 19 8.80 5.02 2.92
C PRO A 19 8.51 4.22 1.68
N SER A 20 9.45 3.33 1.32
CA SER A 20 9.38 2.55 0.10
C SER A 20 8.00 1.90 0.00
N ILE A 21 7.53 1.68 -1.23
CA ILE A 21 6.22 1.03 -1.49
C ILE A 21 6.09 -0.26 -0.66
N ARG A 22 7.20 -1.00 -0.53
CA ARG A 22 7.34 -2.18 0.32
C ARG A 22 7.12 -1.89 1.81
N LYS A 23 7.81 -0.91 2.39
CA LYS A 23 7.64 -0.60 3.82
C LYS A 23 6.22 -0.18 4.18
N LYS A 24 5.55 0.54 3.27
CA LYS A 24 4.13 0.88 3.42
C LYS A 24 3.23 -0.35 3.35
N ALA A 25 3.50 -1.27 2.43
CA ALA A 25 2.75 -2.51 2.29
C ALA A 25 2.88 -3.39 3.54
N GLU A 26 4.11 -3.60 4.03
CA GLU A 26 4.39 -4.33 5.27
C GLU A 26 3.65 -3.74 6.46
N ASN A 27 3.63 -2.41 6.59
CA ASN A 27 2.87 -1.75 7.64
C ASN A 27 1.36 -1.99 7.52
N ILE A 28 0.79 -1.97 6.31
CA ILE A 28 -0.64 -2.24 6.08
C ILE A 28 -1.01 -3.65 6.58
N VAL A 29 -0.19 -4.64 6.26
CA VAL A 29 -0.38 -6.03 6.70
C VAL A 29 -0.19 -6.15 8.21
N LYS A 30 0.93 -5.63 8.74
CA LYS A 30 1.27 -5.64 10.18
C LYS A 30 0.18 -5.03 11.05
N TYR A 31 -0.47 -3.97 10.60
CA TYR A 31 -1.57 -3.33 11.33
C TYR A 31 -2.94 -3.99 11.09
N GLY A 32 -3.01 -5.10 10.35
CA GLY A 32 -4.25 -5.82 10.10
C GLY A 32 -5.28 -5.03 9.28
N LEU A 33 -4.81 -4.12 8.41
CA LEU A 33 -5.69 -3.21 7.67
C LEU A 33 -6.24 -3.83 6.38
N VAL A 34 -5.77 -5.01 5.98
CA VAL A 34 -6.29 -5.76 4.81
C VAL A 34 -7.52 -6.57 5.23
N ARG A 35 -8.65 -6.37 4.54
CA ARG A 35 -9.86 -7.18 4.68
C ARG A 35 -10.22 -7.80 3.34
N LYS A 36 -10.29 -9.13 3.28
CA LYS A 36 -10.85 -9.83 2.11
C LYS A 36 -12.37 -9.74 2.15
N SER A 37 -12.97 -9.30 1.06
CA SER A 37 -14.42 -9.17 0.91
C SER A 37 -15.07 -10.55 0.71
N PRO A 38 -16.27 -10.79 1.28
CA PRO A 38 -16.98 -12.06 1.12
C PRO A 38 -17.40 -12.34 -0.33
N ILE A 39 -17.48 -11.32 -1.19
CA ILE A 39 -17.78 -11.48 -2.63
C ILE A 39 -16.61 -12.10 -3.42
N SER A 40 -15.49 -12.36 -2.77
CA SER A 40 -14.33 -12.97 -3.41
C SER A 40 -14.64 -14.40 -3.83
N THR A 41 -14.36 -14.73 -5.09
CA THR A 41 -14.47 -16.06 -5.68
C THR A 41 -13.08 -16.69 -5.87
N SER A 42 -13.05 -17.91 -6.43
CA SER A 42 -11.81 -18.56 -6.86
C SER A 42 -11.09 -17.79 -7.97
N THR A 43 -11.85 -17.07 -8.81
CA THR A 43 -11.35 -16.37 -10.00
C THR A 43 -11.16 -14.87 -9.79
N ARG A 44 -11.83 -14.27 -8.80
CA ARG A 44 -11.76 -12.84 -8.49
C ARG A 44 -11.68 -12.64 -6.99
N ARG A 45 -10.60 -12.05 -6.49
CA ARG A 45 -10.45 -11.72 -5.06
C ARG A 45 -10.57 -10.21 -4.89
N VAL A 46 -11.41 -9.80 -3.95
CA VAL A 46 -11.68 -8.38 -3.68
C VAL A 46 -11.24 -8.07 -2.25
N TYR A 47 -10.46 -7.00 -2.10
CA TYR A 47 -9.89 -6.56 -0.84
C TYR A 47 -10.26 -5.11 -0.54
N THR A 48 -10.44 -4.83 0.74
CA THR A 48 -10.58 -3.48 1.28
C THR A 48 -9.41 -3.20 2.20
N ILE A 49 -8.67 -2.14 1.92
CA ILE A 49 -7.65 -1.59 2.82
C ILE A 49 -8.31 -0.53 3.69
N LEU A 50 -8.37 -0.81 4.98
CA LEU A 50 -8.96 0.09 5.96
C LEU A 50 -8.10 1.35 6.14
N PRO A 51 -8.73 2.52 6.34
CA PRO A 51 -8.01 3.75 6.64
C PRO A 51 -7.27 3.61 7.97
N LYS A 52 -6.01 4.05 8.01
CA LYS A 52 -5.28 4.22 9.27
C LYS A 52 -5.62 5.59 9.85
N LYS A 53 -6.18 5.60 11.07
CA LYS A 53 -6.50 6.82 11.83
C LYS A 53 -5.27 7.74 11.86
N GLY A 54 -5.44 9.00 11.41
CA GLY A 54 -4.35 10.00 11.35
C GLY A 54 -3.46 9.95 10.10
N TYR A 55 -3.61 8.98 9.20
CA TYR A 55 -2.81 8.88 7.98
C TYR A 55 -3.66 8.98 6.70
N ASN A 56 -4.74 8.20 6.60
CA ASN A 56 -5.67 8.24 5.46
C ASN A 56 -7.11 8.25 5.97
N LYS A 57 -7.98 9.06 5.35
CA LYS A 57 -9.41 9.17 5.74
C LYS A 57 -10.34 8.19 5.02
N ARG A 58 -9.90 7.59 3.90
CA ARG A 58 -10.73 6.73 3.04
C ARG A 58 -10.14 5.33 2.93
N ALA A 59 -11.01 4.34 2.92
CA ALA A 59 -10.65 2.98 2.53
C ALA A 59 -10.24 2.94 1.05
N LYS A 60 -9.47 1.90 0.69
CA LYS A 60 -9.05 1.64 -0.68
C LYS A 60 -9.47 0.25 -1.10
N HIS A 61 -9.91 0.12 -2.34
CA HIS A 61 -10.34 -1.15 -2.90
C HIS A 61 -9.25 -1.69 -3.81
N VAL A 62 -8.99 -2.98 -3.66
CA VAL A 62 -8.03 -3.72 -4.47
C VAL A 62 -8.73 -4.94 -5.02
N GLU A 63 -8.56 -5.19 -6.31
CA GLU A 63 -9.09 -6.37 -6.98
C GLU A 63 -7.94 -7.16 -7.58
N HIS A 64 -8.04 -8.49 -7.49
CA HIS A 64 -7.15 -9.43 -8.11
C HIS A 64 -7.97 -10.35 -9.01
N ASN A 65 -7.76 -10.27 -10.32
CA ASN A 65 -8.24 -11.26 -11.26
C ASN A 65 -7.24 -12.42 -11.26
N VAL A 66 -7.63 -13.54 -10.64
CA VAL A 66 -6.76 -14.69 -10.43
C VAL A 66 -6.47 -15.42 -11.74
N LEU A 67 -7.42 -15.40 -12.68
CA LEU A 67 -7.25 -16.06 -13.99
C LEU A 67 -6.23 -15.34 -14.87
N GLU A 68 -6.24 -14.01 -14.84
CA GLU A 68 -5.33 -13.18 -15.64
C GLU A 68 -4.05 -12.79 -14.87
N GLY A 69 -3.99 -13.04 -13.56
CA GLY A 69 -2.92 -12.57 -12.68
C GLY A 69 -2.85 -11.04 -12.54
N THR A 70 -3.92 -10.33 -12.92
CA THR A 70 -3.94 -8.86 -12.95
C THR A 70 -4.45 -8.29 -11.63
N TRP A 71 -3.85 -7.17 -11.23
CA TRP A 71 -4.19 -6.45 -10.01
C TRP A 71 -4.69 -5.06 -10.36
N ASN A 72 -5.69 -4.58 -9.64
CA ASN A 72 -6.21 -3.24 -9.78
C ASN A 72 -6.42 -2.58 -8.41
N CYS A 73 -6.24 -1.27 -8.33
CA CYS A 73 -6.49 -0.51 -7.10
C CYS A 73 -7.03 0.88 -7.38
N ASP A 74 -8.02 1.31 -6.61
CA ASP A 74 -8.65 2.64 -6.69
C ASP A 74 -7.81 3.81 -6.13
N CYS A 75 -6.53 3.56 -5.83
CA CYS A 75 -5.64 4.59 -5.28
C CYS A 75 -4.92 5.37 -6.39
N GLN A 76 -4.70 6.65 -6.14
CA GLN A 76 -3.99 7.53 -7.08
C GLN A 76 -2.58 7.03 -7.42
N GLY A 77 -1.90 6.36 -6.48
CA GLY A 77 -0.57 5.80 -6.71
C GLY A 77 -0.58 4.70 -7.77
N PHE A 78 -1.62 3.88 -7.80
CA PHE A 78 -1.80 2.83 -8.79
C PHE A 78 -2.17 3.42 -10.15
N ALA A 79 -3.12 4.35 -10.20
CA ALA A 79 -3.51 5.01 -11.45
C ALA A 79 -2.34 5.72 -12.17
N LYS A 80 -1.35 6.21 -11.41
CA LYS A 80 -0.15 6.87 -11.97
C LYS A 80 0.95 5.92 -12.42
N ASN A 81 1.15 4.80 -11.72
CA ASN A 81 2.36 3.98 -11.87
C ASN A 81 2.08 2.50 -12.21
N GLY A 82 0.81 2.09 -12.29
CA GLY A 82 0.42 0.68 -12.40
C GLY A 82 0.79 -0.18 -11.19
N ASN A 83 1.29 0.42 -10.11
CA ASN A 83 1.69 -0.28 -8.89
C ASN A 83 1.49 0.60 -7.65
N CYS A 84 1.17 -0.02 -6.50
CA CYS A 84 1.02 0.69 -5.24
C CYS A 84 1.23 -0.23 -4.02
N SER A 85 1.38 0.39 -2.85
CA SER A 85 1.56 -0.35 -1.59
C SER A 85 0.33 -1.16 -1.17
N HIS A 86 -0.87 -0.81 -1.66
CA HIS A 86 -2.09 -1.56 -1.36
C HIS A 86 -2.13 -2.91 -2.07
N VAL A 87 -1.77 -2.94 -3.35
CA VAL A 87 -1.63 -4.18 -4.15
C VAL A 87 -0.56 -5.06 -3.51
N LEU A 88 0.61 -4.49 -3.21
CA LEU A 88 1.69 -5.25 -2.58
C LEU A 88 1.29 -5.79 -1.19
N ALA A 89 0.53 -5.02 -0.40
CA ALA A 89 0.01 -5.51 0.88
C ALA A 89 -0.94 -6.68 0.72
N CYS A 90 -1.81 -6.66 -0.31
CA CYS A 90 -2.71 -7.77 -0.58
C CYS A 90 -1.95 -9.03 -1.04
N LYS A 91 -0.88 -8.88 -1.83
CA LYS A 91 0.00 -10.00 -2.22
C LYS A 91 0.64 -10.65 -0.99
N ILE A 92 1.28 -9.86 -0.13
CA ILE A 92 1.87 -10.34 1.13
C ILE A 92 0.80 -11.03 2.00
N PHE A 93 -0.38 -10.42 2.12
CA PHE A 93 -1.49 -11.00 2.88
C PHE A 93 -1.98 -12.35 2.31
N GLU A 94 -2.03 -12.51 0.99
CA GLU A 94 -2.38 -13.78 0.35
C GLU A 94 -1.31 -14.85 0.63
N GLU A 95 -0.04 -14.52 0.50
CA GLU A 95 1.09 -15.43 0.77
C GLU A 95 1.11 -15.90 2.24
N GLU A 96 0.99 -14.97 3.20
CA GLU A 96 0.96 -15.30 4.63
C GLU A 96 -0.24 -16.20 5.00
N ARG A 97 -1.38 -16.04 4.32
CA ARG A 97 -2.58 -16.86 4.55
C ARG A 97 -2.53 -18.22 3.88
N MET A 98 -1.75 -18.39 2.81
CA MET A 98 -1.55 -19.70 2.18
C MET A 98 -0.58 -20.55 3.01
N ASN A 99 0.50 -19.96 3.50
CA ASN A 99 1.49 -20.67 4.33
C ASN A 99 0.89 -21.26 5.64
N TRP A 100 -0.21 -20.70 6.14
CA TRP A 100 -0.88 -21.22 7.34
C TRP A 100 -1.67 -22.53 7.09
N ARG A 101 -2.13 -22.78 5.86
CA ARG A 101 -2.90 -23.99 5.51
C ARG A 101 -2.03 -25.21 5.22
N GLU A 102 -0.74 -25.04 5.06
CA GLU A 102 0.22 -26.12 4.79
C GLU A 102 0.98 -26.56 6.06
N SER A 103 0.64 -25.99 7.23
CA SER A 103 1.25 -26.30 8.53
C SER A 103 0.32 -27.06 9.49
N GLU A 104 -0.84 -27.52 9.02
CA GLU A 104 -1.77 -28.41 9.72
C GLU A 104 -1.79 -29.78 9.04
#